data_AF-X1CV25-F1
#
_entry.id   AF-X1CV25-F1
#
_cell.length_a   1.000
_cell.length_b   1.000
_cell.length_c   1.000
_cell.angle_alpha   90.00
_cell.angle_beta   90.00
_cell.angle_gamma   90.00
#
_symmetry.space_group_name_H-M   'P 1'
#
loop_
_entity.id
_entity.type
_entity.pdbx_description
1 polymer ?
#
loop_
_entity_poly.entity_id
_entity_poly.type
_entity_poly.pdbx_seq_one_letter_code
_entity_poly.pdbx_strand_id
1 'polypeptide(L)'
;IWLWVPEKKTICTGDLIVSSFPNVGNPFKVQRYPKDWAIAMEKMREKNAEYLVPGHGRLIEGKKNVRDTLSITAEAMHFVHDEVVKRLNEGKWFEQIYHEMLEIYPEKFKNHKILRDTYGSYRFAIHAVYRLYHGWYNSGNPTDLFPSKTDDIAREFLRLNSESEYLKHANSLFSEGKLQLALHILDIIIKGSEEQNSEALTDALNLKLKILKQKVKEESNFMAENILQNGHDQIKQRLKELQKST
;
A
#
# COMPACT_ATOMS: atom_id res chain seq x y z
N ILE A 1 -0.29 -19.38 -14.11
CA ILE A 1 -0.58 -20.28 -15.25
C ILE A 1 -1.86 -19.78 -15.90
N TRP A 2 -1.92 -19.73 -17.23
CA TRP A 2 -3.12 -19.40 -18.00
C TRP A 2 -3.34 -20.47 -19.08
N LEU A 3 -4.58 -20.61 -19.55
CA LEU A 3 -4.99 -21.62 -20.51
C LEU A 3 -5.64 -20.98 -21.74
N TRP A 4 -5.34 -21.51 -22.92
CA TRP A 4 -6.02 -21.19 -24.18
C TRP A 4 -6.84 -22.38 -24.64
N VAL A 5 -8.12 -22.15 -24.95
CA VAL A 5 -9.06 -23.15 -25.49
C VAL A 5 -9.48 -22.71 -26.90
N PRO A 6 -8.78 -23.18 -27.96
CA PRO A 6 -8.99 -22.71 -29.34
C PRO A 6 -10.43 -22.90 -29.83
N GLU A 7 -11.03 -24.05 -29.56
CA GLU A 7 -12.37 -24.43 -30.04
C GLU A 7 -13.46 -23.52 -29.47
N LYS A 8 -13.19 -22.89 -28.32
CA LYS A 8 -14.07 -21.92 -27.65
C LYS A 8 -13.62 -20.48 -27.86
N LYS A 9 -12.46 -20.25 -28.47
CA LYS A 9 -11.78 -18.97 -28.57
C LYS A 9 -11.66 -18.28 -27.20
N THR A 10 -11.41 -19.05 -26.15
CA THR A 10 -11.46 -18.59 -24.75
C THR A 10 -10.09 -18.70 -24.09
N ILE A 11 -9.71 -17.65 -23.36
CA ILE A 11 -8.56 -17.67 -22.45
C ILE A 11 -9.05 -17.72 -21.00
N CYS A 12 -8.48 -18.60 -20.20
CA CYS A 12 -8.63 -18.60 -18.74
C CYS A 12 -7.33 -18.09 -18.11
N THR A 13 -7.35 -16.93 -17.45
CA THR A 13 -6.12 -16.24 -17.04
C THR A 13 -5.56 -16.70 -15.69
N GLY A 14 -6.36 -17.42 -14.90
CA GLY A 14 -6.17 -17.47 -13.45
C GLY A 14 -6.08 -16.05 -12.87
N ASP A 15 -5.31 -15.87 -11.79
CA ASP A 15 -5.20 -14.58 -11.09
C ASP A 15 -4.30 -13.54 -11.77
N LEU A 16 -3.83 -13.81 -13.00
CA LEU A 16 -3.11 -12.81 -13.80
C LEU A 16 -4.00 -11.61 -14.15
N ILE A 17 -5.31 -11.86 -14.37
CA ILE A 17 -6.32 -10.84 -14.52
C ILE A 17 -7.38 -11.03 -13.43
N VAL A 18 -7.61 -9.95 -12.68
CA VAL A 18 -8.66 -9.83 -11.67
C VAL A 18 -9.39 -8.51 -11.91
N SER A 19 -10.59 -8.32 -11.37
CA SER A 19 -11.35 -7.06 -11.50
C SER A 19 -10.81 -5.90 -10.63
N SER A 20 -9.49 -5.83 -10.50
CA SER A 20 -8.69 -4.80 -9.82
C SER A 20 -7.33 -4.68 -10.51
N PHE A 21 -6.55 -3.68 -10.13
CA PHE A 21 -5.12 -3.66 -10.44
C PHE A 21 -4.48 -5.03 -10.10
N PRO A 22 -3.61 -5.59 -10.95
CA PRO A 22 -3.01 -6.90 -10.71
C PRO A 22 -2.33 -7.00 -9.34
N ASN A 23 -2.65 -8.04 -8.57
CA ASN A 23 -2.03 -8.27 -7.27
C ASN A 23 -0.65 -8.91 -7.43
N VAL A 24 0.34 -8.14 -7.87
CA VAL A 24 1.74 -8.56 -7.97
C VAL A 24 2.48 -8.56 -6.62
N GLY A 25 1.74 -8.30 -5.53
CA GLY A 25 2.24 -8.21 -4.17
C GLY A 25 1.28 -7.32 -3.39
N ASN A 26 1.18 -7.55 -2.08
CA ASN A 26 0.45 -6.69 -1.15
C ASN A 26 1.11 -6.80 0.24
N PRO A 27 0.69 -6.01 1.23
CA PRO A 27 1.39 -5.97 2.53
C PRO A 27 1.56 -7.33 3.23
N PHE A 28 0.73 -8.33 2.92
CA PHE A 28 0.74 -9.67 3.55
C PHE A 28 1.13 -10.81 2.61
N LYS A 29 1.42 -10.52 1.33
CA LYS A 29 1.74 -11.54 0.33
C LYS A 29 3.15 -11.31 -0.20
N VAL A 30 3.80 -12.41 -0.52
CA VAL A 30 5.12 -12.39 -1.17
C VAL A 30 5.03 -11.63 -2.49
N GLN A 31 6.17 -11.04 -2.86
CA GLN A 31 6.35 -10.39 -4.15
C GLN A 31 6.08 -11.40 -5.29
N ARG A 32 5.54 -10.88 -6.40
CA ARG A 32 5.40 -11.55 -7.70
C ARG A 32 5.93 -10.61 -8.79
N TYR A 33 5.98 -11.09 -10.04
CA TYR A 33 6.79 -10.50 -11.11
C TYR A 33 5.95 -9.70 -12.11
N PRO A 34 5.92 -8.35 -12.06
CA PRO A 34 5.04 -7.56 -12.92
C PRO A 34 5.43 -7.67 -14.39
N LYS A 35 6.72 -7.68 -14.71
CA LYS A 35 7.22 -7.86 -16.09
C LYS A 35 6.78 -9.19 -16.70
N ASP A 36 6.89 -10.29 -15.95
CA ASP A 36 6.46 -11.61 -16.45
C ASP A 36 4.94 -11.66 -16.66
N TRP A 37 4.18 -10.96 -15.82
CA TRP A 37 2.74 -10.83 -15.98
C TRP A 37 2.40 -10.01 -17.23
N ALA A 38 3.12 -8.91 -17.51
CA ALA A 38 2.95 -8.16 -18.74
C ALA A 38 3.20 -9.02 -19.98
N ILE A 39 4.30 -9.79 -19.99
CA ILE A 39 4.65 -10.72 -21.07
C ILE A 39 3.58 -11.81 -21.22
N ALA A 40 3.01 -12.31 -20.12
CA ALA A 40 1.90 -13.26 -20.20
C ALA A 40 0.66 -12.67 -20.88
N MET A 41 0.35 -11.40 -20.59
CA MET A 41 -0.77 -10.68 -21.20
C MET A 41 -0.56 -10.47 -22.71
N GLU A 42 0.67 -10.18 -23.13
CA GLU A 42 1.05 -10.08 -24.54
C GLU A 42 0.86 -11.41 -25.28
N LYS A 43 1.34 -12.52 -24.70
CA LYS A 43 1.15 -13.88 -25.25
C LYS A 43 -0.31 -14.29 -25.31
N MET A 44 -1.12 -13.87 -24.34
CA MET A 44 -2.57 -14.06 -24.36
C MET A 44 -3.21 -13.27 -25.51
N ARG A 45 -2.77 -12.03 -25.75
CA ARG A 45 -3.31 -11.16 -26.81
C ARG A 45 -3.08 -11.73 -28.21
N GLU A 46 -1.96 -12.40 -28.44
CA GLU A 46 -1.65 -13.08 -29.72
C GLU A 46 -2.68 -14.14 -30.12
N LYS A 47 -3.44 -14.69 -29.15
CA LYS A 47 -4.46 -15.72 -29.44
C LYS A 47 -5.72 -15.15 -30.08
N ASN A 48 -5.87 -13.83 -30.13
CA ASN A 48 -7.03 -13.14 -30.71
C ASN A 48 -8.37 -13.70 -30.18
N ALA A 49 -8.39 -13.96 -28.87
CA ALA A 49 -9.49 -14.60 -28.17
C ALA A 49 -10.76 -13.75 -28.19
N GLU A 50 -11.90 -14.42 -28.24
CA GLU A 50 -13.23 -13.79 -28.19
C GLU A 50 -13.73 -13.64 -26.76
N TYR A 51 -13.23 -14.50 -25.86
CA TYR A 51 -13.63 -14.54 -24.45
C TYR A 51 -12.39 -14.59 -23.54
N LEU A 52 -12.43 -13.84 -22.44
CA LEU A 52 -11.40 -13.84 -21.40
C LEU A 52 -12.06 -14.06 -20.04
N VAL A 53 -11.76 -15.21 -19.43
CA VAL A 53 -12.24 -15.63 -18.12
C VAL A 53 -11.19 -15.26 -17.07
N PRO A 54 -11.41 -14.20 -16.27
CA PRO A 54 -10.49 -13.81 -15.21
C PRO A 54 -10.56 -14.81 -14.03
N GLY A 55 -9.52 -14.83 -13.19
CA GLY A 55 -9.56 -15.58 -11.93
C GLY A 55 -10.60 -15.01 -10.95
N HIS A 56 -10.77 -13.68 -10.99
CA HIS A 56 -11.81 -12.98 -10.25
C HIS A 56 -12.45 -11.89 -11.09
N GLY A 57 -13.78 -11.88 -11.15
CA GLY A 57 -14.53 -10.86 -11.87
C GLY A 57 -15.54 -11.39 -12.86
N ARG A 58 -16.00 -10.49 -13.73
CA ARG A 58 -16.92 -10.84 -14.82
C ARG A 58 -16.17 -11.34 -16.03
N LEU A 59 -16.81 -12.22 -16.79
CA LEU A 59 -16.39 -12.60 -18.14
C LEU A 59 -16.21 -11.33 -19.00
N ILE A 60 -15.13 -11.29 -19.77
CA ILE A 60 -14.91 -10.23 -20.77
C ILE A 60 -15.18 -10.84 -22.14
N GLU A 61 -16.13 -10.25 -22.85
CA GLU A 61 -16.65 -10.75 -24.13
C GLU A 61 -16.30 -9.80 -25.27
N GLY A 62 -16.00 -10.39 -26.43
CA GLY A 62 -15.67 -9.69 -27.66
C GLY A 62 -14.16 -9.43 -27.80
N LYS A 63 -13.63 -9.75 -28.99
CA LYS A 63 -12.20 -9.64 -29.32
C LYS A 63 -11.58 -8.29 -28.97
N LYS A 64 -12.31 -7.20 -29.23
CA LYS A 64 -11.84 -5.84 -28.91
C LYS A 64 -11.67 -5.65 -27.40
N ASN A 65 -12.67 -6.00 -26.60
CA ASN A 65 -12.63 -5.83 -25.14
C ASN A 65 -11.55 -6.70 -24.50
N VAL A 66 -11.37 -7.94 -25.00
CA VAL A 66 -10.29 -8.83 -24.57
C VAL A 66 -8.93 -8.21 -24.88
N ARG A 67 -8.71 -7.75 -26.12
CA ARG A 67 -7.46 -7.10 -26.53
C ARG A 67 -7.17 -5.85 -25.72
N ASP A 68 -8.17 -4.99 -25.52
CA ASP A 68 -8.02 -3.73 -24.78
C ASP A 68 -7.66 -4.02 -23.32
N THR A 69 -8.34 -4.98 -22.67
CA THR A 69 -8.06 -5.38 -21.29
C THR A 69 -6.65 -5.93 -21.11
N LEU A 70 -6.23 -6.84 -21.99
CA LEU A 70 -4.88 -7.40 -21.93
C LEU A 70 -3.82 -6.34 -22.20
N SER A 71 -4.07 -5.43 -23.16
CA SER A 71 -3.11 -4.39 -23.54
C SER A 71 -2.92 -3.36 -22.43
N ILE A 72 -4.00 -2.81 -21.86
CA ILE A 72 -3.88 -1.81 -20.79
C ILE A 72 -3.26 -2.41 -19.52
N THR A 73 -3.54 -3.68 -19.24
CA THR A 73 -2.98 -4.36 -18.06
C THR A 73 -1.49 -4.66 -18.27
N ALA A 74 -1.09 -5.13 -19.45
CA ALA A 74 0.33 -5.30 -19.79
C ALA A 74 1.08 -3.97 -19.70
N GLU A 75 0.49 -2.90 -20.24
CA GLU A 75 1.09 -1.58 -20.24
C GLU A 75 1.30 -1.05 -18.81
N ALA A 76 0.31 -1.18 -17.92
CA ALA A 76 0.45 -0.77 -16.52
C ALA A 76 1.53 -1.58 -15.77
N MET A 77 1.67 -2.87 -16.09
CA MET A 77 2.68 -3.74 -15.47
C MET A 77 4.10 -3.43 -15.96
N HIS A 78 4.29 -3.19 -17.25
CA HIS A 78 5.58 -2.69 -17.78
C HIS A 78 5.91 -1.32 -17.20
N PHE A 79 4.94 -0.41 -17.19
CA PHE A 79 5.14 0.94 -16.65
C PHE A 79 5.66 0.92 -15.21
N VAL A 80 4.97 0.23 -14.29
CA VAL A 80 5.41 0.18 -12.89
C VAL A 80 6.75 -0.51 -12.73
N HIS A 81 7.02 -1.54 -13.53
CA HIS A 81 8.30 -2.24 -13.53
C HIS A 81 9.45 -1.32 -14.00
N ASP A 82 9.34 -0.81 -15.21
CA ASP A 82 10.41 -0.10 -15.90
C ASP A 82 10.74 1.23 -15.20
N GLU A 83 9.73 1.97 -14.73
CA GLU A 83 9.93 3.24 -14.04
C GLU A 83 10.52 3.07 -12.64
N VAL A 84 10.21 1.99 -11.92
CA VAL A 84 10.90 1.67 -10.65
C VAL A 84 12.33 1.23 -10.91
N VAL A 85 12.58 0.35 -11.88
CA VAL A 85 13.94 -0.12 -12.23
C VAL A 85 14.82 1.03 -12.71
N LYS A 86 14.26 1.95 -13.50
CA LYS A 86 14.95 3.18 -13.91
C LYS A 86 15.45 3.96 -12.70
N ARG A 87 14.59 4.21 -11.72
CA ARG A 87 14.96 4.97 -10.51
C ARG A 87 15.91 4.21 -9.58
N LEU A 88 15.83 2.89 -9.53
CA LEU A 88 16.84 2.06 -8.87
C LEU A 88 18.21 2.26 -9.51
N ASN A 89 18.29 2.28 -10.85
CA ASN A 89 19.54 2.53 -11.58
C ASN A 89 20.04 3.98 -11.42
N GLU A 90 19.17 4.92 -11.08
CA GLU A 90 19.53 6.29 -10.69
C GLU A 90 20.08 6.37 -9.25
N GLY A 91 20.13 5.25 -8.51
CA GLY A 91 20.64 5.18 -7.13
C GLY A 91 19.65 5.66 -6.07
N LYS A 92 18.36 5.76 -6.41
CA LYS A 92 17.33 6.26 -5.49
C LYS A 92 16.91 5.22 -4.45
N TRP A 93 16.62 5.69 -3.24
CA TRP A 93 16.07 4.86 -2.16
C TRP A 93 14.55 4.77 -2.23
N PHE A 94 13.98 3.81 -1.49
CA PHE A 94 12.57 3.46 -1.64
C PHE A 94 11.62 4.64 -1.46
N GLU A 95 11.87 5.52 -0.49
CA GLU A 95 11.03 6.70 -0.24
C GLU A 95 10.95 7.61 -1.48
N GLN A 96 12.10 7.93 -2.07
CA GLN A 96 12.18 8.76 -3.28
C GLN A 96 11.43 8.10 -4.45
N ILE A 97 11.68 6.79 -4.66
CA ILE A 97 11.02 6.02 -5.71
C ILE A 97 9.50 6.03 -5.51
N TYR A 98 9.04 5.76 -4.29
CA TYR A 98 7.62 5.67 -3.98
C TYR A 98 6.91 6.98 -4.30
N HIS A 99 7.43 8.11 -3.80
CA HIS A 99 6.81 9.41 -4.03
C HIS A 99 6.83 9.85 -5.50
N GLU A 100 7.97 9.70 -6.19
CA GLU A 100 8.05 10.03 -7.62
C GLU A 100 7.11 9.15 -8.47
N MET A 101 6.99 7.86 -8.14
CA MET A 101 6.09 6.96 -8.85
C MET A 101 4.62 7.36 -8.69
N LEU A 102 4.22 7.91 -7.53
CA LEU A 102 2.86 8.43 -7.34
C LEU A 102 2.59 9.65 -8.23
N GLU A 103 3.58 10.54 -8.38
CA GLU A 103 3.46 11.75 -9.19
C GLU A 103 3.33 11.43 -10.68
N ILE A 104 4.06 10.43 -11.17
CA ILE A 104 4.06 10.09 -12.59
C ILE A 104 2.97 9.08 -12.98
N TYR A 105 2.06 8.70 -12.08
CA TYR A 105 1.08 7.65 -12.37
C TYR A 105 0.08 8.08 -13.48
N PRO A 106 0.08 7.43 -14.66
CA PRO A 106 -0.71 7.91 -15.79
C PRO A 106 -2.23 7.85 -15.55
N GLU A 107 -2.93 8.95 -15.88
CA GLU A 107 -4.38 9.08 -15.74
C GLU A 107 -5.18 7.99 -16.47
N LYS A 108 -4.64 7.47 -17.60
CA LYS A 108 -5.24 6.35 -18.33
C LYS A 108 -5.32 5.06 -17.52
N PHE A 109 -4.42 4.84 -16.56
CA PHE A 109 -4.47 3.66 -15.69
C PHE A 109 -5.39 3.92 -14.50
N LYS A 110 -5.24 5.09 -13.87
CA LYS A 110 -6.01 5.53 -12.71
C LYS A 110 -7.53 5.45 -12.93
N ASN A 111 -7.99 5.84 -14.12
CA ASN A 111 -9.42 5.86 -14.45
C ASN A 111 -9.91 4.59 -15.16
N HIS A 112 -9.05 3.58 -15.36
CA HIS A 112 -9.44 2.38 -16.09
C HIS A 112 -10.17 1.37 -15.21
N LYS A 113 -11.33 0.88 -15.68
CA LYS A 113 -12.23 0.00 -14.90
C LYS A 113 -11.59 -1.33 -14.46
N ILE A 114 -10.68 -1.89 -15.25
CA ILE A 114 -9.95 -3.12 -14.87
C ILE A 114 -8.83 -2.87 -13.86
N LEU A 115 -8.26 -1.66 -13.82
CA LEU A 115 -7.10 -1.33 -12.98
C LEU A 115 -7.48 -0.61 -11.67
N ARG A 116 -8.72 -0.81 -11.21
CA ARG A 116 -9.21 -0.18 -9.98
C ARG A 116 -8.36 -0.57 -8.77
N ASP A 117 -8.11 0.40 -7.90
CA ASP A 117 -7.35 0.23 -6.65
C ASP A 117 -8.21 -0.37 -5.53
N THR A 118 -8.76 -1.57 -5.74
CA THR A 118 -9.66 -2.22 -4.76
C THR A 118 -8.97 -3.29 -3.92
N TYR A 119 -8.11 -4.11 -4.51
CA TYR A 119 -7.42 -5.20 -3.82
C TYR A 119 -5.92 -5.16 -4.14
N GLY A 120 -5.57 -5.41 -5.39
CA GLY A 120 -4.27 -4.97 -5.90
C GLY A 120 -4.25 -3.44 -6.02
N SER A 121 -3.04 -2.89 -5.98
CA SER A 121 -2.82 -1.45 -6.02
C SER A 121 -1.55 -1.14 -6.80
N TYR A 122 -1.55 -0.03 -7.53
CA TYR A 122 -0.32 0.55 -8.06
C TYR A 122 0.69 0.84 -6.94
N ARG A 123 0.22 1.31 -5.78
CA ARG A 123 1.05 1.54 -4.57
C ARG A 123 1.76 0.25 -4.14
N PHE A 124 1.04 -0.86 -4.11
CA PHE A 124 1.61 -2.16 -3.74
C PHE A 124 2.53 -2.72 -4.81
N ALA A 125 2.25 -2.45 -6.09
CA ALA A 125 3.11 -2.86 -7.20
C ALA A 125 4.47 -2.15 -7.15
N ILE A 126 4.53 -0.88 -6.75
CA ILE A 126 5.81 -0.18 -6.52
C ILE A 126 6.66 -0.94 -5.49
N HIS A 127 6.07 -1.29 -4.35
CA HIS A 127 6.75 -2.11 -3.33
C HIS A 127 7.20 -3.46 -3.89
N ALA A 128 6.35 -4.13 -4.68
CA ALA A 128 6.66 -5.44 -5.23
C ALA A 128 7.84 -5.40 -6.21
N VAL A 129 7.89 -4.40 -7.12
CA VAL A 129 9.02 -4.24 -8.04
C VAL A 129 10.29 -3.90 -7.25
N TYR A 130 10.20 -2.98 -6.29
CA TYR A 130 11.37 -2.62 -5.49
C TYR A 130 11.95 -3.83 -4.76
N ARG A 131 11.12 -4.62 -4.06
CA ARG A 131 11.55 -5.84 -3.34
C ARG A 131 12.07 -6.95 -4.26
N LEU A 132 11.72 -6.96 -5.54
CA LEU A 132 12.24 -7.93 -6.50
C LEU A 132 13.74 -7.69 -6.76
N TYR A 133 14.15 -6.43 -6.82
CA TYR A 133 15.52 -6.04 -7.19
C TYR A 133 16.35 -5.56 -6.00
N HIS A 134 15.70 -5.22 -4.90
CA HIS A 134 16.34 -4.72 -3.69
C HIS A 134 16.11 -5.67 -2.51
N GLY A 135 17.07 -5.69 -1.58
CA GLY A 135 16.95 -6.41 -0.32
C GLY A 135 15.96 -5.76 0.67
N TRP A 136 16.00 -6.23 1.91
CA TRP A 136 15.17 -5.69 3.00
C TRP A 136 15.60 -4.28 3.44
N TYR A 137 16.88 -3.95 3.27
CA TYR A 137 17.44 -2.64 3.62
C TYR A 137 17.11 -1.62 2.54
N ASN A 138 16.04 -0.82 2.73
CA ASN A 138 15.45 -0.05 1.64
C ASN A 138 15.51 1.48 1.79
N SER A 139 15.99 1.99 2.93
CA SER A 139 16.02 3.42 3.23
C SER A 139 17.32 4.11 2.82
N GLY A 140 18.41 3.37 2.69
CA GLY A 140 19.75 3.96 2.51
C GLY A 140 20.33 4.65 3.72
N ASN A 141 19.61 4.62 4.86
CA ASN A 141 20.07 5.16 6.12
C ASN A 141 20.68 4.04 6.96
N PRO A 142 22.00 4.06 7.29
CA PRO A 142 22.63 3.02 8.10
C PRO A 142 21.97 2.78 9.46
N THR A 143 21.26 3.79 9.99
CA THR A 143 20.45 3.69 11.22
C THR A 143 19.39 2.59 11.15
N ASP A 144 18.86 2.32 9.96
CA ASP A 144 17.79 1.32 9.77
C ASP A 144 18.32 -0.09 9.54
N LEU A 145 19.65 -0.28 9.45
CA LEU A 145 20.26 -1.59 9.26
C LEU A 145 20.05 -2.46 10.51
N PHE A 146 20.35 -1.91 11.69
CA PHE A 146 20.16 -2.56 12.98
C PHE A 146 19.58 -1.55 13.97
N PRO A 147 18.28 -1.20 13.85
CA PRO A 147 17.71 -0.09 14.58
C PRO A 147 17.54 -0.40 16.07
N SER A 148 17.67 0.63 16.90
CA SER A 148 17.23 0.61 18.30
C SER A 148 15.74 0.33 18.40
N LYS A 149 15.27 -0.11 19.58
CA LYS A 149 13.84 -0.31 19.81
C LYS A 149 13.10 1.01 19.65
N THR A 150 11.93 0.98 19.02
CA THR A 150 11.16 2.21 18.78
C THR A 150 10.75 2.91 20.07
N ASP A 151 10.61 2.17 21.15
CA ASP A 151 10.22 2.72 22.46
C ASP A 151 11.42 3.41 23.14
N ASP A 152 12.64 2.90 22.93
CA ASP A 152 13.87 3.58 23.38
C ASP A 152 14.03 4.92 22.64
N ILE A 153 13.84 4.91 21.31
CA ILE A 153 13.90 6.13 20.49
C ILE A 153 12.84 7.15 20.94
N ALA A 154 11.60 6.70 21.15
CA ALA A 154 10.50 7.56 21.58
C ALA A 154 10.77 8.21 22.95
N ARG A 155 11.36 7.48 23.90
CA ARG A 155 11.79 8.02 25.20
C ARG A 155 12.82 9.13 25.07
N GLU A 156 13.79 9.02 24.16
CA GLU A 156 14.76 10.11 23.93
C GLU A 156 14.07 11.40 23.46
N PHE A 157 13.05 11.31 22.61
CA PHE A 157 12.26 12.48 22.22
C PHE A 157 11.51 13.10 23.40
N LEU A 158 10.93 12.27 24.28
CA LEU A 158 10.24 12.77 25.49
C LEU A 158 11.19 13.38 26.54
N ARG A 159 12.50 13.09 26.48
CA ARG A 159 13.50 13.81 27.29
C ARG A 159 13.78 15.22 26.77
N LEU A 160 13.57 15.45 25.48
CA LEU A 160 13.81 16.74 24.83
C LEU A 160 12.58 17.66 24.89
N ASN A 161 11.38 17.10 24.96
CA ASN A 161 10.14 17.87 25.01
C ASN A 161 9.01 17.10 25.70
N SER A 162 8.04 17.81 26.29
CA SER A 162 6.95 17.19 27.05
C SER A 162 5.92 16.50 26.15
N GLU A 163 5.21 15.51 26.71
CA GLU A 163 4.07 14.86 26.05
C GLU A 163 3.00 15.87 25.61
N SER A 164 2.75 16.90 26.43
CA SER A 164 1.77 17.94 26.16
C SER A 164 2.12 18.78 24.92
N GLU A 165 3.40 19.12 24.72
CA GLU A 165 3.83 19.90 23.54
C GLU A 165 3.81 19.04 22.27
N TYR A 166 4.18 17.76 22.35
CA TYR A 166 4.00 16.83 21.23
C TYR A 166 2.52 16.65 20.87
N LEU A 167 1.64 16.52 21.86
CA LEU A 167 0.20 16.37 21.64
C LEU A 167 -0.39 17.63 21.00
N LYS A 168 0.00 18.82 21.48
CA LYS A 168 -0.38 20.11 20.89
C LYS A 168 0.06 20.20 19.43
N HIS A 169 1.30 19.80 19.12
CA HIS A 169 1.80 19.79 17.75
C HIS A 169 1.05 18.78 16.86
N ALA A 170 0.78 17.58 17.36
CA ALA A 170 -0.03 16.58 16.65
C ALA A 170 -1.44 17.09 16.33
N ASN A 171 -2.08 17.83 17.25
CA ASN A 171 -3.37 18.47 17.00
C ASN A 171 -3.30 19.56 15.92
N SER A 172 -2.21 20.35 15.87
CA SER A 172 -1.98 21.30 14.77
C SER A 172 -1.89 20.58 13.42
N LEU A 173 -1.06 19.54 13.33
CA LEU A 173 -0.91 18.74 12.12
C LEU A 173 -2.23 18.08 11.68
N PHE A 174 -3.01 17.58 12.65
CA PHE A 174 -4.35 17.06 12.38
C PHE A 174 -5.27 18.14 11.80
N SER A 175 -5.27 19.34 12.38
CA SER A 175 -6.08 20.47 11.93
C SER A 175 -5.69 20.99 10.54
N GLU A 176 -4.41 20.84 10.18
CA GLU A 176 -3.86 21.12 8.84
C GLU A 176 -4.11 19.99 7.82
N GLY A 177 -4.76 18.89 8.22
CA GLY A 177 -5.00 17.72 7.35
C GLY A 177 -3.75 16.87 7.11
N LYS A 178 -2.64 17.12 7.81
CA LYS A 178 -1.38 16.35 7.72
C LYS A 178 -1.46 15.07 8.56
N LEU A 179 -2.46 14.23 8.24
CA LEU A 179 -2.87 13.09 9.05
C LEU A 179 -1.72 12.10 9.32
N GLN A 180 -0.95 11.75 8.28
CA GLN A 180 0.15 10.78 8.43
C GLN A 180 1.27 11.33 9.33
N LEU A 181 1.61 12.61 9.21
CA LEU A 181 2.59 13.26 10.08
C LEU A 181 2.10 13.33 11.53
N ALA A 182 0.81 13.66 11.75
CA ALA A 182 0.22 13.64 13.08
C ALA A 182 0.34 12.25 13.73
N LEU A 183 0.14 11.15 12.98
CA LEU A 183 0.35 9.80 13.49
C LEU A 183 1.80 9.53 13.92
N HIS A 184 2.79 10.01 13.16
CA HIS A 184 4.20 9.89 13.53
C HIS A 184 4.51 10.62 14.84
N ILE A 185 3.98 11.83 15.03
CA ILE A 185 4.17 12.58 16.28
C ILE A 185 3.47 11.89 17.46
N LEU A 186 2.27 11.35 17.25
CA LEU A 186 1.54 10.63 18.30
C LEU A 186 2.26 9.35 18.75
N ASP A 187 2.97 8.68 17.84
CA ASP A 187 3.74 7.48 18.18
C ASP A 187 4.92 7.75 19.11
N ILE A 188 5.41 9.00 19.20
CA ILE A 188 6.41 9.40 20.21
C ILE A 188 5.81 9.26 21.61
N ILE A 189 4.60 9.78 21.83
CA ILE A 189 3.92 9.67 23.13
C ILE A 189 3.56 8.21 23.38
N ILE A 190 2.85 7.57 22.45
CA ILE A 190 2.26 6.24 22.63
C ILE A 190 3.29 5.14 22.94
N LYS A 191 4.52 5.28 22.44
CA LYS A 191 5.64 4.34 22.66
C LYS A 191 6.61 4.79 23.75
N GLY A 192 6.71 6.10 23.98
CA GLY A 192 7.66 6.68 24.91
C GLY A 192 7.14 6.79 26.34
N SER A 193 5.83 6.94 26.55
CA SER A 193 5.23 7.10 27.88
C SER A 193 5.54 5.91 28.78
N GLU A 194 6.22 6.16 29.91
CA GLU A 194 6.50 5.14 30.92
C GLU A 194 5.30 4.92 31.86
N GLU A 195 4.52 5.97 32.09
CA GLU A 195 3.26 5.90 32.84
C GLU A 195 2.14 5.36 31.95
N GLN A 196 1.60 4.20 32.32
CA GLN A 196 0.59 3.53 31.49
C GLN A 196 -0.79 4.22 31.52
N ASN A 197 -1.05 5.10 32.49
CA ASN A 197 -2.35 5.75 32.70
C ASN A 197 -2.28 7.30 32.67
N SER A 198 -1.28 7.90 32.01
CA SER A 198 -1.21 9.36 31.91
C SER A 198 -2.35 9.94 31.04
N GLU A 199 -2.80 11.15 31.38
CA GLU A 199 -3.83 11.88 30.61
C GLU A 199 -3.36 12.11 29.17
N ALA A 200 -2.09 12.50 28.98
CA ALA A 200 -1.53 12.76 27.66
C ALA A 200 -1.45 11.51 26.78
N LEU A 201 -1.14 10.33 27.35
CA LEU A 201 -1.19 9.06 26.61
C LEU A 201 -2.62 8.74 26.16
N THR A 202 -3.60 8.91 27.05
CA THR A 202 -5.01 8.69 26.75
C THR A 202 -5.48 9.62 25.61
N ASP A 203 -5.12 10.89 25.66
CA ASP A 203 -5.45 11.87 24.62
C ASP A 203 -4.75 11.58 23.29
N ALA A 204 -3.49 11.14 23.32
CA ALA A 204 -2.76 10.74 22.13
C ALA A 204 -3.43 9.53 21.44
N LEU A 205 -3.81 8.51 22.21
CA LEU A 205 -4.55 7.34 21.70
C LEU A 205 -5.91 7.76 21.12
N ASN A 206 -6.64 8.67 21.78
CA ASN A 206 -7.92 9.19 21.30
C ASN A 206 -7.76 9.97 19.98
N LEU A 207 -6.73 10.81 19.84
CA LEU A 207 -6.45 11.51 18.59
C LEU A 207 -6.06 10.53 17.48
N LYS A 208 -5.23 9.52 17.80
CA LYS A 208 -4.85 8.47 16.85
C LYS A 208 -6.07 7.70 16.34
N LEU A 209 -7.05 7.39 17.20
CA LEU A 209 -8.33 6.79 16.78
C LEU A 209 -9.09 7.69 15.80
N LYS A 210 -9.21 8.98 16.10
CA LYS A 210 -9.92 9.93 15.23
C LYS A 210 -9.27 9.96 13.84
N ILE A 211 -7.94 10.03 13.79
CA ILE A 211 -7.19 10.04 12.52
C ILE A 211 -7.38 8.73 11.76
N LEU A 212 -7.20 7.57 12.41
CA LEU A 212 -7.36 6.28 11.73
C LEU A 212 -8.79 6.10 11.20
N LYS A 213 -9.81 6.51 11.97
CA LYS A 213 -11.21 6.48 11.52
C LYS A 213 -11.45 7.35 10.28
N GLN A 214 -10.80 8.51 10.20
CA GLN A 214 -10.85 9.35 8.99
C GLN A 214 -10.17 8.66 7.81
N LYS A 215 -8.94 8.15 8.00
CA LYS A 215 -8.20 7.46 6.94
C LYS A 215 -8.91 6.21 6.43
N VAL A 216 -9.60 5.44 7.28
CA VAL A 216 -10.44 4.30 6.88
C VAL A 216 -11.53 4.74 5.91
N LYS A 217 -12.23 5.85 6.18
CA LYS A 217 -13.29 6.36 5.30
C LYS A 217 -12.80 6.84 3.95
N GLU A 218 -11.55 7.33 3.89
CA GLU A 218 -10.93 7.89 2.69
C GLU A 218 -10.21 6.82 1.85
N GLU A 219 -9.86 5.67 2.44
CA GLU A 219 -9.12 4.61 1.76
C GLU A 219 -10.07 3.72 0.93
N SER A 220 -9.79 3.62 -0.36
CA SER A 220 -10.62 2.86 -1.31
C SER A 220 -10.13 1.42 -1.54
N ASN A 221 -8.87 1.14 -1.17
CA ASN A 221 -8.30 -0.18 -1.29
C ASN A 221 -8.61 -1.00 -0.04
N PHE A 222 -9.35 -2.11 -0.20
CA PHE A 222 -9.79 -2.97 0.89
C PHE A 222 -8.64 -3.51 1.75
N MET A 223 -7.46 -3.76 1.18
CA MET A 223 -6.32 -4.23 1.96
C MET A 223 -5.77 -3.14 2.88
N ALA A 224 -5.61 -1.92 2.36
CA ALA A 224 -5.15 -0.79 3.13
C ALA A 224 -6.19 -0.36 4.18
N GLU A 225 -7.47 -0.34 3.80
CA GLU A 225 -8.60 -0.04 4.70
C GLU A 225 -8.61 -1.02 5.89
N ASN A 226 -8.52 -2.32 5.63
CA ASN A 226 -8.51 -3.34 6.68
C ASN A 226 -7.33 -3.20 7.65
N ILE A 227 -6.14 -2.83 7.15
CA ILE A 227 -4.97 -2.57 8.00
C ILE A 227 -5.23 -1.38 8.93
N LEU A 228 -5.76 -0.28 8.38
CA LEU A 228 -6.09 0.91 9.15
C LEU A 228 -7.18 0.62 10.19
N GLN A 229 -8.21 -0.12 9.81
CA GLN A 229 -9.30 -0.53 10.68
C GLN A 229 -8.82 -1.44 11.81
N ASN A 230 -7.93 -2.39 11.52
CA ASN A 230 -7.34 -3.24 12.54
C ASN A 230 -6.53 -2.43 13.55
N GLY A 231 -5.69 -1.49 13.09
CA GLY A 231 -4.96 -0.58 13.97
C GLY A 231 -5.88 0.30 14.83
N HIS A 232 -6.98 0.78 14.25
CA HIS A 232 -8.02 1.50 14.99
C HIS A 232 -8.62 0.63 16.11
N ASP A 233 -8.98 -0.62 15.81
CA ASP A 233 -9.63 -1.50 16.79
C ASP A 233 -8.69 -1.94 17.91
N GLN A 234 -7.41 -2.16 17.61
CA GLN A 234 -6.38 -2.41 18.62
C GLN A 234 -6.23 -1.24 19.59
N ILE A 235 -6.20 0.00 19.10
CA ILE A 235 -6.12 1.18 19.97
C ILE A 235 -7.38 1.34 20.81
N LYS A 236 -8.56 1.08 20.23
CA LYS A 236 -9.83 1.11 20.96
C LYS A 236 -9.86 0.08 22.09
N GLN A 237 -9.29 -1.11 21.85
CA GLN A 237 -9.15 -2.13 22.88
C GLN A 237 -8.18 -1.68 23.98
N ARG A 238 -7.01 -1.14 23.62
CA ARG A 238 -6.03 -0.59 24.58
C ARG A 238 -6.67 0.47 25.49
N LEU A 239 -7.43 1.43 24.94
CA LEU A 239 -8.12 2.45 25.74
C LEU A 239 -9.11 1.87 26.75
N LYS A 240 -9.84 0.80 26.39
CA LYS A 240 -10.75 0.12 27.33
C LYS A 240 -9.98 -0.58 28.47
N GLU A 241 -8.78 -1.06 28.20
CA GLU A 241 -7.93 -1.70 29.20
C GLU A 241 -7.39 -0.67 30.20
N LEU A 242 -6.92 0.48 29.71
CA LEU A 242 -6.48 1.60 30.55
C LEU A 242 -7.59 2.09 31.49
N GLN A 243 -8.82 2.22 30.97
CA GLN A 243 -9.98 2.64 31.77
C GLN A 243 -10.39 1.64 32.87
N LYS A 244 -10.01 0.36 32.74
CA LYS A 244 -10.30 -0.66 33.77
C LYS A 244 -9.22 -0.73 34.86
N SER A 245 -8.05 -0.15 34.60
CA SER A 245 -6.91 -0.13 35.52
C SER A 245 -6.83 1.14 36.38
N THR A 246 -7.75 2.09 36.18
CA THR A 246 -7.89 3.34 36.93
C THR A 246 -9.08 3.23 37.89
#